data_AF-X1TXJ9-F1
#
_entry.id   AF-X1TXJ9-F1
#
_cell.length_a   1.000
_cell.length_b   1.000
_cell.length_c   1.000
_cell.angle_alpha   90.00
_cell.angle_beta   90.00
_cell.angle_gamma   90.00
#
_symmetry.space_group_name_H-M   'P 1'
#
loop_
_entity.id
_entity.type
_entity.pdbx_description
1 polymer ?
#
loop_
_entity_poly.entity_id
_entity_poly.type
_entity_poly.pdbx_seq_one_letter_code
_entity_poly.pdbx_strand_id
1 'polypeptide(L)'
;MHGIKEPDGLADWTIASVGDLHDMRLIDMLRLSLDELLSDYDYFNNRVKTLNKTLADNLDKGALGRRMDLLKTHPGVGPVIACQFATELFHYSDFSSTRQLYKYLGLSPRVSQSGERSNAGSINKAANGRLRNNLIQGAWSWVRTDIEA
;
A
#
# COMPACT_ATOMS: atom_id res chain seq x y z
N MET A 1 19.99 -14.26 -25.78
CA MET A 1 19.85 -14.35 -24.31
C MET A 1 19.91 -15.83 -23.93
N HIS A 2 20.51 -16.18 -22.79
CA HIS A 2 21.13 -17.48 -22.45
C HIS A 2 20.27 -18.77 -22.49
N GLY A 3 19.09 -18.78 -23.12
CA GLY A 3 18.24 -19.97 -23.27
C GLY A 3 17.57 -20.43 -21.97
N ILE A 4 17.66 -19.62 -20.91
CA ILE A 4 17.09 -19.92 -19.59
C ILE A 4 15.61 -19.56 -19.61
N LYS A 5 14.75 -20.51 -19.22
CA LYS A 5 13.32 -20.29 -19.07
C LYS A 5 13.05 -19.57 -17.75
N GLU A 6 12.23 -18.53 -17.78
CA GLU A 6 11.73 -17.86 -16.58
C GLU A 6 10.82 -18.82 -15.77
N PRO A 7 10.92 -18.83 -14.43
CA PRO A 7 10.02 -19.60 -13.58
C PRO A 7 8.56 -19.21 -13.80
N ASP A 8 7.67 -20.20 -13.77
CA ASP A 8 6.25 -19.95 -13.92
C ASP A 8 5.73 -19.18 -12.69
N GLY A 9 4.98 -18.09 -12.90
CA GLY A 9 4.44 -17.26 -11.81
C GLY A 9 5.38 -16.18 -11.26
N LEU A 10 6.55 -15.95 -11.88
CA LEU A 10 7.46 -14.88 -11.46
C LEU A 10 6.89 -13.46 -11.64
N ALA A 11 5.93 -13.27 -12.56
CA ALA A 11 5.25 -11.99 -12.76
C ALA A 11 4.59 -11.44 -11.48
N ASP A 12 4.13 -12.32 -10.60
CA ASP A 12 3.51 -11.98 -9.31
C ASP A 12 4.45 -12.17 -8.12
N TRP A 13 5.73 -12.53 -8.36
CA TRP A 13 6.74 -12.78 -7.32
C TRP A 13 6.24 -13.76 -6.24
N THR A 14 5.60 -14.85 -6.66
CA THR A 14 5.10 -15.88 -5.74
C THR A 14 6.26 -16.55 -5.00
N ILE A 15 6.00 -17.04 -3.77
CA ILE A 15 7.00 -17.75 -2.96
C ILE A 15 7.60 -18.94 -3.73
N ALA A 16 6.77 -19.67 -4.48
CA ALA A 16 7.23 -20.78 -5.31
C ALA A 16 8.19 -20.31 -6.41
N SER A 17 7.81 -19.27 -7.17
CA SER A 17 8.66 -18.73 -8.25
C SER A 17 9.98 -18.14 -7.75
N VAL A 18 10.00 -17.56 -6.54
CA VAL A 18 11.24 -17.09 -5.92
C VAL A 18 12.11 -18.27 -5.48
N GLY A 19 11.51 -19.33 -4.93
CA GLY A 19 12.21 -20.59 -4.65
C GLY A 19 12.86 -21.18 -5.90
N ASP A 20 12.15 -21.19 -7.02
CA ASP A 20 12.69 -21.65 -8.31
C ASP A 20 13.90 -20.82 -8.78
N LEU A 21 13.96 -19.52 -8.47
CA LEU A 21 15.14 -18.69 -8.74
C LEU A 21 16.36 -19.11 -7.90
N HIS A 22 16.15 -19.50 -6.64
CA HIS A 22 17.23 -20.03 -5.80
C HIS A 22 17.76 -21.36 -6.36
N ASP A 23 16.89 -22.24 -6.82
CA ASP A 23 17.28 -23.57 -7.32
C ASP A 23 17.75 -23.55 -8.79
N MET A 24 17.61 -22.42 -9.48
CA MET A 24 17.96 -22.28 -10.89
C MET A 24 19.46 -22.53 -11.13
N ARG A 25 19.74 -23.47 -12.04
CA ARG A 25 21.10 -23.79 -12.49
C ARG A 25 21.58 -22.74 -13.48
N LEU A 26 22.67 -22.07 -13.13
CA LEU A 26 23.29 -21.00 -13.92
C LEU A 26 24.80 -21.19 -13.99
N ILE A 27 25.43 -20.52 -14.96
CA ILE A 27 26.90 -20.39 -15.00
C ILE A 27 27.35 -19.55 -13.80
N ASP A 28 28.51 -19.87 -13.22
CA ASP A 28 29.03 -19.29 -11.97
C ASP A 28 28.88 -17.77 -11.84
N MET A 29 29.26 -17.00 -12.88
CA MET A 29 29.15 -15.54 -12.86
C MET A 29 27.69 -15.04 -12.78
N LEU A 30 26.78 -15.72 -13.49
CA LEU A 30 25.35 -15.38 -13.46
C LEU A 30 24.71 -15.84 -12.14
N ARG A 31 25.13 -16.99 -11.61
CA ARG A 31 24.69 -17.49 -10.31
C ARG A 31 25.07 -16.52 -9.20
N LEU A 32 26.33 -16.09 -9.15
CA LEU A 32 26.82 -15.11 -8.17
C LEU A 32 26.02 -13.81 -8.23
N SER A 33 25.78 -13.29 -9.44
CA SER A 33 25.01 -12.04 -9.61
C SER A 33 23.56 -12.20 -9.15
N LEU A 34 22.93 -13.33 -9.45
CA LEU A 34 21.55 -13.62 -9.03
C LEU A 34 21.47 -13.83 -7.52
N ASP A 35 22.41 -14.55 -6.92
CA ASP A 35 22.48 -14.80 -5.48
C ASP A 35 22.57 -13.50 -4.68
N GLU A 36 23.36 -12.52 -5.14
CA GLU A 36 23.45 -11.22 -4.47
C GLU A 36 22.10 -10.48 -4.50
N LEU A 37 21.42 -10.48 -5.66
CA LEU A 37 20.11 -9.84 -5.80
C LEU A 37 19.03 -10.56 -4.97
N LEU A 38 19.09 -11.89 -4.89
CA LEU A 38 18.19 -12.68 -4.04
C LEU A 38 18.47 -12.44 -2.55
N SER A 39 19.73 -12.29 -2.16
CA SER A 39 20.12 -11.91 -0.80
C SER A 39 19.56 -10.54 -0.40
N ASP A 40 19.68 -9.55 -1.30
CA ASP A 40 19.06 -8.23 -1.10
C ASP A 40 17.53 -8.33 -0.99
N TYR A 41 16.90 -9.10 -1.88
CA TYR A 41 15.46 -9.37 -1.85
C TYR A 41 15.01 -9.95 -0.49
N ASP A 42 15.70 -10.99 -0.02
CA ASP A 42 15.41 -11.64 1.26
C ASP A 42 15.61 -10.68 2.43
N TYR A 43 16.69 -9.89 2.40
CA TYR A 43 16.96 -8.87 3.40
C TYR A 43 15.83 -7.84 3.49
N PHE A 44 15.41 -7.26 2.35
CA PHE A 44 14.35 -6.25 2.34
C PHE A 44 13.00 -6.83 2.77
N ASN A 45 12.65 -8.04 2.34
CA ASN A 45 11.41 -8.69 2.77
C ASN A 45 11.40 -8.96 4.28
N ASN A 46 12.50 -9.49 4.82
CA ASN A 46 12.63 -9.71 6.25
C ASN A 46 12.62 -8.40 7.03
N ARG A 47 13.22 -7.33 6.49
CA ARG A 47 13.20 -6.00 7.10
C ARG A 47 11.79 -5.42 7.16
N VAL A 48 11.02 -5.50 6.08
CA VAL A 48 9.62 -5.08 6.03
C VAL A 48 8.77 -5.86 7.04
N LYS A 49 8.92 -7.19 7.07
CA LYS A 49 8.23 -8.06 8.03
C LYS A 49 8.53 -7.67 9.48
N THR A 50 9.80 -7.42 9.78
CA THR A 50 10.25 -7.01 11.11
C THR A 50 9.66 -5.66 11.50
N LEU A 51 9.72 -4.66 10.62
CA LEU A 51 9.17 -3.33 10.88
C LEU A 51 7.66 -3.35 11.07
N ASN A 52 6.93 -4.14 10.26
CA ASN A 52 5.49 -4.32 10.43
C ASN A 52 5.15 -4.96 11.79
N LYS A 53 5.93 -5.94 12.23
CA LYS A 53 5.77 -6.55 13.57
C LYS A 53 6.05 -5.54 14.67
N THR A 54 7.16 -4.82 14.60
CA THR A 54 7.50 -3.77 15.57
C THR A 54 6.42 -2.71 15.65
N LEU A 55 5.88 -2.29 14.50
CA LEU A 55 4.74 -1.36 14.45
C LEU A 55 3.53 -1.96 15.20
N ALA A 56 3.14 -3.20 14.87
CA ALA A 56 2.02 -3.87 15.53
C ALA A 56 2.20 -4.00 17.05
N ASP A 57 3.41 -4.31 17.52
CA ASP A 57 3.72 -4.51 18.94
C ASP A 57 3.70 -3.19 19.74
N ASN A 58 4.01 -2.07 19.09
CA ASN A 58 4.09 -0.74 19.73
C ASN A 58 2.83 0.11 19.56
N LEU A 59 1.85 -0.34 18.78
CA LEU A 59 0.61 0.39 18.59
C LEU A 59 -0.25 0.38 19.85
N ASP A 60 -0.90 1.52 20.11
CA ASP A 60 -1.84 1.68 21.21
C ASP A 60 -2.93 0.59 21.15
N LYS A 61 -3.09 -0.17 22.24
CA LYS A 61 -4.15 -1.17 22.42
C LYS A 61 -5.43 -0.58 23.01
N GLY A 62 -5.45 0.74 23.22
CA GLY A 62 -6.59 1.52 23.70
C GLY A 62 -7.56 1.91 22.59
N ALA A 63 -7.91 3.19 22.54
CA ALA A 63 -8.93 3.70 21.61
C ALA A 63 -8.44 3.66 20.15
N LEU A 64 -7.15 3.92 19.91
CA LEU A 64 -6.57 3.89 18.57
C LEU A 64 -6.55 2.45 18.03
N GLY A 65 -6.15 1.48 18.86
CA GLY A 65 -6.13 0.06 18.51
C GLY A 65 -7.50 -0.46 18.09
N ARG A 66 -8.55 -0.20 18.89
CA ARG A 66 -9.93 -0.56 18.52
C ARG A 66 -10.36 0.05 17.19
N ARG A 67 -9.99 1.30 16.94
CA ARG A 67 -10.30 1.98 15.68
C ARG A 67 -9.57 1.34 14.50
N MET A 68 -8.30 0.99 14.68
CA MET A 68 -7.54 0.26 13.67
C MET A 68 -8.13 -1.12 13.39
N ASP A 69 -8.58 -1.84 14.41
CA ASP A 69 -9.25 -3.13 14.26
C ASP A 69 -10.53 -3.00 13.44
N LEU A 70 -11.35 -1.96 13.70
CA LEU A 70 -12.52 -1.64 12.88
C LEU A 70 -12.15 -1.29 11.43
N LEU A 71 -11.08 -0.52 11.20
CA LEU A 71 -10.65 -0.19 9.84
C LEU A 71 -10.19 -1.43 9.06
N LYS A 72 -9.46 -2.35 9.71
CA LYS A 72 -8.98 -3.60 9.11
C LYS A 72 -10.09 -4.59 8.75
N THR A 73 -11.33 -4.39 9.19
CA THR A 73 -12.44 -5.27 8.77
C THR A 73 -12.84 -5.04 7.31
N HIS A 74 -12.45 -3.90 6.72
CA HIS A 74 -12.69 -3.65 5.31
C HIS A 74 -11.68 -4.44 4.46
N PRO A 75 -12.13 -5.22 3.45
CA PRO A 75 -11.22 -5.86 2.50
C PRO A 75 -10.30 -4.82 1.85
N GLY A 76 -9.02 -5.16 1.70
CA GLY A 76 -7.97 -4.28 1.20
C GLY A 76 -7.31 -3.36 2.25
N VAL A 77 -7.87 -3.21 3.45
CA VAL A 77 -7.29 -2.36 4.51
C VAL A 77 -6.37 -3.16 5.42
N GLY A 78 -5.07 -3.03 5.20
CA GLY A 78 -4.03 -3.61 6.05
C GLY A 78 -3.64 -2.75 7.27
N PRO A 79 -2.74 -3.25 8.13
CA PRO A 79 -2.31 -2.56 9.36
C PRO A 79 -1.67 -1.19 9.11
N VAL A 80 -0.94 -1.02 8.00
CA VAL A 80 -0.30 0.25 7.63
C VAL A 80 -1.36 1.31 7.30
N ILE A 81 -2.32 0.98 6.43
CA ILE A 81 -3.43 1.88 6.07
C ILE A 81 -4.26 2.21 7.30
N ALA A 82 -4.63 1.19 8.09
CA ALA A 82 -5.40 1.39 9.32
C ALA A 82 -4.69 2.31 10.32
N CYS A 83 -3.37 2.13 10.51
CA CYS A 83 -2.56 2.96 11.38
C CYS A 83 -2.55 4.42 10.93
N GLN A 84 -2.25 4.67 9.65
CA GLN A 84 -2.22 6.03 9.12
C GLN A 84 -3.59 6.71 9.18
N PHE A 85 -4.67 5.98 8.86
CA PHE A 85 -6.02 6.53 8.97
C PHE A 85 -6.41 6.82 10.43
N ALA A 86 -6.07 5.93 11.36
CA ALA A 86 -6.39 6.13 12.77
C ALA A 86 -5.61 7.30 13.39
N THR A 87 -4.35 7.49 13.00
CA THR A 87 -3.48 8.55 13.52
C THR A 87 -3.72 9.91 12.85
N GLU A 88 -3.92 9.94 11.53
CA GLU A 88 -4.10 11.20 10.80
C GLU A 88 -5.54 11.73 10.86
N LEU A 89 -6.55 10.87 11.00
CA LEU A 89 -7.94 11.27 11.22
C LEU A 89 -8.34 11.16 12.69
N PHE A 90 -7.46 11.52 13.63
CA PHE A 90 -7.65 11.31 15.07
C PHE A 90 -9.02 11.83 15.56
N HIS A 91 -9.40 13.05 15.18
CA HIS A 91 -10.71 13.65 15.46
C HIS A 91 -11.57 13.76 14.19
N TYR A 92 -12.09 12.63 13.71
CA TYR A 92 -13.00 12.63 12.54
C TYR A 92 -14.27 13.46 12.78
N SER A 93 -14.64 13.69 14.04
CA SER A 93 -15.73 14.57 14.47
C SER A 93 -15.50 16.04 14.11
N ASP A 94 -14.27 16.45 13.83
CA ASP A 94 -13.95 17.84 13.49
C ASP A 94 -14.46 18.22 12.08
N PHE A 95 -14.75 17.21 11.25
CA PHE A 95 -15.37 17.43 9.95
C PHE A 95 -16.88 17.59 10.11
N SER A 96 -17.41 18.76 9.76
CA SER A 96 -18.86 19.02 9.83
C SER A 96 -19.66 18.27 8.75
N SER A 97 -18.98 17.70 7.75
CA SER A 97 -19.60 16.86 6.71
C SER A 97 -18.58 15.97 6.01
N THR A 98 -19.05 14.88 5.40
CA THR A 98 -18.25 13.98 4.57
C THR A 98 -17.59 14.72 3.39
N ARG A 99 -18.20 15.79 2.87
CA ARG A 99 -17.60 16.62 1.80
C ARG A 99 -16.31 17.29 2.26
N GLN A 100 -16.23 17.73 3.51
CA GLN A 100 -15.00 18.30 4.06
C GLN A 100 -13.92 17.23 4.19
N LEU A 101 -14.28 16.02 4.61
CA LEU A 101 -13.37 14.88 4.65
C LEU A 101 -12.83 14.54 3.26
N TYR A 102 -13.69 14.47 2.23
CA TYR A 102 -13.25 14.22 0.85
C TYR A 102 -12.33 15.31 0.31
N LYS A 103 -12.56 16.57 0.69
CA LYS A 103 -11.66 17.69 0.37
C LYS A 103 -10.31 17.54 1.07
N TYR A 104 -10.31 17.16 2.34
CA TYR A 104 -9.11 16.92 3.14
C TYR A 104 -8.27 15.75 2.59
N LEU A 105 -8.93 14.66 2.19
CA LEU A 105 -8.30 13.50 1.54
C LEU A 105 -7.88 13.80 0.08
N GLY A 106 -8.36 14.90 -0.51
CA GLY A 106 -8.06 15.24 -1.90
C GLY A 106 -8.73 14.33 -2.92
N LEU A 107 -9.87 13.75 -2.55
CA LEU A 107 -10.76 12.99 -3.44
C LEU A 107 -11.65 13.93 -4.29
N SER A 108 -11.78 15.19 -3.88
CA SER A 108 -12.41 16.24 -4.68
C SER A 108 -11.38 16.92 -5.58
N PRO A 109 -11.70 17.21 -6.86
CA PRO A 109 -10.88 18.06 -7.70
C PRO A 109 -10.79 19.48 -7.14
N ARG A 110 -9.78 20.24 -7.56
CA ARG A 110 -9.73 21.68 -7.31
C ARG A 110 -10.83 22.35 -8.13
N VAL A 111 -11.61 23.23 -7.51
CA VAL A 111 -12.62 24.03 -8.22
C VAL A 111 -12.23 25.49 -8.14
N SER A 112 -12.22 26.17 -9.28
CA SER A 112 -12.07 27.63 -9.38
C SER A 112 -13.35 28.19 -9.95
N GLN A 113 -14.08 28.97 -9.15
CA GLN A 113 -15.36 29.54 -9.55
C GLN A 113 -15.33 31.06 -9.33
N SER A 114 -15.72 31.82 -10.35
CA SER A 114 -15.88 33.28 -10.29
C SER A 114 -17.09 33.72 -11.11
N GLY A 115 -18.05 34.39 -10.48
CA GLY A 115 -19.31 34.78 -11.12
C GLY A 115 -20.03 33.58 -11.74
N GLU A 116 -20.31 33.67 -13.04
CA GLU A 116 -20.96 32.61 -13.83
C GLU A 116 -20.00 31.51 -14.32
N ARG A 117 -18.69 31.63 -14.09
CA ARG A 117 -17.70 30.65 -14.55
C ARG A 117 -17.32 29.68 -13.44
N SER A 118 -17.39 28.38 -13.72
CA SER A 118 -16.94 27.30 -12.83
C SER A 118 -16.04 26.34 -13.60
N ASN A 119 -14.79 26.19 -13.16
CA ASN A 119 -13.82 25.29 -13.76
C ASN A 119 -13.37 24.23 -12.75
N ALA A 120 -13.57 22.96 -13.09
CA ALA A 120 -12.95 21.83 -12.40
C ALA A 120 -11.52 21.65 -12.91
N GLY A 121 -10.55 21.70 -11.99
CA GLY A 121 -9.12 21.58 -12.26
C GLY A 121 -8.54 20.26 -11.77
N SER A 122 -7.21 20.22 -11.70
CA SER A 122 -6.44 19.03 -11.28
C SER A 122 -6.64 18.67 -9.80
N ILE A 123 -6.04 17.54 -9.40
CA ILE A 123 -6.01 17.08 -8.01
C ILE A 123 -5.57 18.21 -7.08
N ASN A 124 -6.29 18.38 -5.98
CA ASN A 124 -5.92 19.36 -4.95
C ASN A 124 -4.61 18.94 -4.25
N LYS A 125 -3.50 19.59 -4.62
CA LYS A 125 -2.17 19.33 -4.03
C LYS A 125 -2.03 19.80 -2.56
N ALA A 126 -2.94 20.65 -2.08
CA ALA A 126 -2.96 21.07 -0.67
C ALA A 126 -3.68 20.06 0.25
N ALA A 127 -4.24 18.99 -0.32
CA ALA A 127 -4.88 17.92 0.43
C ALA A 127 -3.87 16.88 0.92
N ASN A 128 -4.33 15.97 1.79
CA ASN A 128 -3.53 14.89 2.33
C ASN A 128 -3.30 13.78 1.28
N GLY A 129 -2.23 13.94 0.50
CA GLY A 129 -1.86 12.99 -0.54
C GLY A 129 -1.46 11.60 -0.02
N ARG A 130 -1.00 11.49 1.24
CA ARG A 130 -0.64 10.21 1.84
C ARG A 130 -1.87 9.35 2.07
N LEU A 131 -2.89 9.89 2.73
CA LEU A 131 -4.15 9.16 2.93
C LEU A 131 -4.86 8.84 1.61
N ARG A 132 -4.78 9.74 0.62
CA ARG A 132 -5.29 9.43 -0.74
C ARG A 132 -4.58 8.22 -1.35
N ASN A 133 -3.25 8.20 -1.31
CA ASN A 133 -2.47 7.09 -1.84
C ASN A 133 -2.81 5.79 -1.11
N ASN A 134 -2.99 5.84 0.21
CA ASN A 134 -3.41 4.68 0.99
C ASN A 134 -4.78 4.14 0.58
N LEU A 135 -5.75 5.01 0.29
CA LEU A 135 -7.06 4.57 -0.24
C LEU A 135 -6.92 3.89 -1.60
N ILE A 136 -6.07 4.44 -2.47
CA ILE A 136 -5.78 3.84 -3.78
C ILE A 136 -5.15 2.46 -3.58
N GLN A 137 -4.15 2.32 -2.71
CA GLN A 137 -3.53 1.03 -2.41
C GLN A 137 -4.52 0.04 -1.79
N GLY A 138 -5.39 0.50 -0.90
CA GLY A 138 -6.46 -0.32 -0.32
C GLY A 138 -7.43 -0.83 -1.39
N ALA A 139 -7.81 0.03 -2.34
CA ALA A 139 -8.66 -0.36 -3.46
C ALA A 139 -7.97 -1.40 -4.36
N TRP A 140 -6.70 -1.22 -4.72
CA TRP A 140 -5.94 -2.21 -5.50
C TRP A 140 -5.77 -3.55 -4.75
N SER A 141 -5.54 -3.47 -3.43
CA SER A 141 -5.45 -4.66 -2.58
C SER A 141 -6.77 -5.42 -2.56
N TRP A 142 -7.89 -4.71 -2.43
CA TRP A 142 -9.22 -5.30 -2.51
C TRP A 142 -9.47 -5.96 -3.87
N VAL A 143 -9.27 -5.24 -4.98
CA VAL A 143 -9.44 -5.77 -6.35
C VAL A 143 -8.61 -7.05 -6.56
N ARG A 144 -7.40 -7.13 -6.02
CA ARG A 144 -6.55 -8.33 -6.15
C ARG A 144 -7.09 -9.53 -5.37
N THR A 145 -7.81 -9.29 -4.27
CA THR A 145 -8.36 -10.35 -3.40
C THR A 145 -9.79 -10.71 -3.72
N ASP A 146 -10.50 -9.84 -4.43
CA ASP A 146 -11.89 -10.07 -4.81
C ASP A 146 -11.96 -10.98 -6.04
N ILE A 147 -12.80 -12.01 -5.95
CA ILE A 147 -12.97 -13.01 -7.01
C ILE A 147 -13.91 -12.47 -8.11
N GLU A 148 -14.73 -11.45 -7.79
CA GLU A 148 -15.73 -10.88 -8.68
C GLU A 148 -15.38 -9.50 -9.26
N ALA A 149 -14.27 -8.89 -8.83
CA ALA A 149 -13.82 -7.56 -9.29
C ALA A 149 -13.05 -7.61 -10.63
#